data_AF-A0A925M3E3-F1
#
_entry.id   AF-A0A925M3E3-F1
#
_cell.length_a   1.000
_cell.length_b   1.000
_cell.length_c   1.000
_cell.angle_alpha   90.00
_cell.angle_beta   90.00
_cell.angle_gamma   90.00
#
_symmetry.space_group_name_H-M   'P 1'
#
loop_
_entity.id
_entity.type
_entity.pdbx_description
1 polymer ?
#
loop_
_entity_poly.entity_id
_entity_poly.type
_entity_poly.pdbx_seq_one_letter_code
_entity_poly.pdbx_strand_id
1 'polypeptide(L)'
;MQRRKSRTHSMKYMLAGGSVVAAFGLLADPRGLLPTPAPAKTVCQEIVQSKSILSRDQLSRLLAIPERSSKVQVRQIMKEPYCQLPQVDVRSGVSARREAYPLAFDTQTWLIVLYEGDEYAGYDFSFRH
;
A
#
# COMPACT_ATOMS: atom_id res chain seq x y z
N MET A 1 77.85 14.70 -11.87
CA MET A 1 77.52 15.57 -13.02
C MET A 1 76.66 14.74 -13.96
N GLN A 2 75.50 15.11 -14.53
CA GLN A 2 74.81 16.38 -14.73
C GLN A 2 73.31 16.08 -15.00
N ARG A 3 72.44 16.82 -14.30
CA ARG A 3 71.06 17.26 -14.62
C ARG A 3 69.96 16.27 -15.11
N ARG A 4 69.02 16.05 -14.18
CA ARG A 4 67.59 15.76 -14.39
C ARG A 4 66.94 16.69 -15.45
N LYS A 5 66.08 16.13 -16.30
CA LYS A 5 64.89 16.82 -16.85
C LYS A 5 63.69 15.88 -16.77
N SER A 6 63.00 15.94 -15.63
CA SER A 6 61.62 15.45 -15.52
C SER A 6 60.73 16.45 -16.26
N ARG A 7 60.08 16.01 -17.35
CA ARG A 7 58.98 16.74 -17.97
C ARG A 7 57.75 16.52 -17.10
N THR A 8 57.50 17.44 -16.18
CA THR A 8 56.22 17.58 -15.49
C THR A 8 55.16 18.01 -16.50
N HIS A 9 54.53 17.05 -17.18
CA HIS A 9 53.27 17.31 -17.86
C HIS A 9 52.20 17.50 -16.79
N SER A 10 51.72 18.74 -16.71
CA SER A 10 50.69 19.24 -15.83
C SER A 10 49.40 18.41 -15.91
N MET A 11 49.25 17.42 -15.03
CA MET A 11 47.95 16.87 -14.61
C MET A 11 47.19 17.99 -13.88
N LYS A 12 46.57 18.92 -14.61
CA LYS A 12 45.72 19.97 -14.02
C LYS A 12 44.27 19.96 -14.52
N TYR A 13 43.89 19.03 -15.40
CA TYR A 13 42.57 19.05 -16.03
C TYR A 13 41.70 17.82 -15.78
N MET A 14 42.07 16.92 -14.87
CA MET A 14 41.29 15.69 -14.61
C MET A 14 40.46 15.68 -13.32
N LEU A 15 40.38 16.80 -12.59
CA LEU A 15 39.62 16.85 -11.32
C LEU A 15 38.32 17.69 -11.38
N ALA A 16 38.11 18.48 -12.45
CA ALA A 16 36.97 19.40 -12.52
C ALA A 16 35.72 18.84 -13.24
N GLY A 17 35.80 17.66 -13.87
CA GLY A 17 34.67 17.06 -14.60
C GLY A 17 33.71 16.22 -13.74
N GLY A 18 34.18 15.63 -12.64
CA GLY A 18 33.38 14.69 -11.84
C GLY A 18 32.30 15.36 -10.98
N SER A 19 32.49 16.63 -10.60
CA SER A 19 31.61 17.33 -9.65
C SER A 19 30.25 17.71 -10.25
N VAL A 20 30.19 17.98 -11.57
CA VAL A 20 28.94 18.34 -12.26
C VAL A 20 28.01 17.13 -12.41
N VAL A 21 28.54 15.94 -12.69
CA VAL A 21 27.72 14.71 -12.85
C VAL A 21 27.10 14.28 -11.51
N ALA A 22 27.82 14.42 -10.40
CA ALA A 22 27.31 14.09 -9.07
C ALA A 22 26.14 14.99 -8.63
N ALA A 23 26.16 16.27 -8.99
CA ALA A 23 25.09 17.22 -8.67
C ALA A 23 23.79 16.93 -9.45
N PHE A 24 23.88 16.52 -10.72
CA PHE A 24 22.69 16.11 -11.50
C PHE A 24 22.08 14.80 -10.98
N GLY A 25 22.90 13.86 -10.49
CA GLY A 25 22.42 12.61 -9.90
C GLY A 25 21.58 12.80 -8.63
N LEU A 26 21.81 13.86 -7.85
CA LEU A 26 21.02 14.20 -6.66
C LEU A 26 19.65 14.81 -6.97
N LEU A 27 19.46 15.37 -8.17
CA LEU A 27 18.17 15.92 -8.62
C LEU A 27 17.28 14.86 -9.28
N ALA A 28 17.86 13.75 -9.71
CA ALA A 28 17.10 12.61 -10.19
C ALA A 28 16.54 11.86 -8.98
N ASP A 29 15.22 11.98 -8.73
CA ASP A 29 14.56 11.15 -7.71
C ASP A 29 14.46 9.71 -8.24
N PRO A 30 15.24 8.75 -7.70
CA PRO A 30 15.19 7.37 -8.16
C PRO A 30 13.84 6.70 -7.85
N ARG A 31 12.99 7.29 -6.99
CA ARG A 31 11.64 6.77 -6.71
C ARG A 31 10.73 6.81 -7.93
N GLY A 32 10.96 7.71 -8.88
CA GLY A 32 10.19 7.79 -10.13
C GLY A 32 10.49 6.66 -11.13
N LEU A 33 11.60 5.94 -10.94
CA LEU A 33 12.00 4.80 -11.79
C LEU A 33 11.47 3.46 -11.28
N LEU A 34 10.98 3.40 -10.03
CA LEU A 34 10.42 2.19 -9.46
C LEU A 34 8.96 2.05 -9.89
N PRO A 35 8.53 0.91 -10.45
CA PRO A 35 7.13 0.69 -10.78
C PRO A 35 6.29 0.83 -9.51
N THR A 36 5.27 1.69 -9.56
CA THR A 36 4.27 1.78 -8.50
C THR A 36 3.59 0.42 -8.34
N PRO A 37 3.44 -0.09 -7.10
CA PRO A 37 2.70 -1.33 -6.87
C PRO A 37 1.32 -1.26 -7.52
N ALA A 38 0.96 -2.29 -8.29
CA ALA A 38 -0.37 -2.37 -8.88
C ALA A 38 -1.44 -2.35 -7.77
N PRO A 39 -2.60 -1.71 -7.98
CA PRO A 39 -3.67 -1.70 -7.00
C PRO A 39 -4.08 -3.14 -6.66
N ALA A 40 -4.29 -3.39 -5.38
CA ALA A 40 -4.61 -4.72 -4.90
C ALA A 40 -5.93 -5.21 -5.52
N LYS A 41 -5.90 -6.40 -6.12
CA LYS A 41 -7.09 -7.00 -6.74
C LYS A 41 -8.21 -7.14 -5.71
N THR A 42 -9.43 -6.81 -6.13
CA THR A 42 -10.67 -6.94 -5.36
C THR A 42 -11.48 -8.16 -5.82
N VAL A 43 -10.79 -9.16 -6.37
CA VAL A 43 -11.37 -10.46 -6.74
C VAL A 43 -11.42 -11.33 -5.49
N CYS A 44 -12.58 -11.94 -5.21
CA CYS A 44 -12.74 -12.86 -4.10
C CYS A 44 -11.79 -14.06 -4.22
N GLN A 45 -11.01 -14.30 -3.17
CA GLN A 45 -10.20 -15.51 -3.04
C GLN A 45 -11.05 -16.68 -2.53
N GLU A 46 -11.95 -16.40 -1.58
CA GLU A 46 -12.83 -17.39 -0.97
C GLU A 46 -14.19 -16.75 -0.62
N ILE A 47 -15.29 -17.36 -1.05
CA ILE A 47 -16.63 -16.94 -0.64
C ILE A 47 -16.94 -17.52 0.74
N VAL A 48 -17.21 -16.65 1.72
CA VAL A 48 -17.51 -17.05 3.10
C VAL A 48 -19.02 -17.16 3.31
N GLN A 49 -19.78 -16.13 2.93
CA GLN A 49 -21.23 -16.14 3.02
C GLN A 49 -21.86 -15.43 1.82
N SER A 50 -22.38 -16.21 0.86
CA SER A 50 -22.86 -15.70 -0.43
C SER A 50 -24.02 -14.70 -0.35
N LYS A 51 -24.76 -14.69 0.76
CA LYS A 51 -25.89 -13.78 1.02
C LYS A 51 -25.53 -12.60 1.93
N SER A 52 -24.26 -12.45 2.30
CA SER A 52 -23.83 -11.33 3.15
C SER A 52 -23.97 -10.00 2.39
N ILE A 53 -24.72 -9.09 2.98
CA ILE A 53 -24.92 -7.71 2.51
C ILE A 53 -24.89 -6.77 3.71
N LEU A 54 -24.30 -5.60 3.54
CA LEU A 54 -24.16 -4.59 4.59
C LEU A 54 -25.24 -3.53 4.46
N SER A 55 -26.06 -3.39 5.50
CA SER A 55 -27.08 -2.33 5.55
C SER A 55 -26.49 -0.96 5.92
N ARG A 56 -27.24 0.12 5.68
CA ARG A 56 -26.85 1.48 6.08
C ARG A 56 -26.63 1.61 7.59
N ASP A 57 -27.48 0.98 8.39
CA ASP A 57 -27.39 0.99 9.86
C ASP A 57 -26.16 0.23 10.36
N GLN A 58 -25.81 -0.91 9.74
CA GLN A 58 -24.58 -1.62 10.10
C GLN A 58 -23.34 -0.81 9.70
N LEU A 59 -23.35 -0.16 8.53
CA LEU A 59 -22.26 0.71 8.11
C LEU A 59 -22.10 1.89 9.07
N SER A 60 -23.18 2.59 9.43
CA SER A 60 -23.08 3.73 10.36
C SER A 60 -22.54 3.33 11.74
N ARG A 61 -22.90 2.14 12.24
CA ARG A 61 -22.35 1.59 13.47
C ARG A 61 -20.86 1.22 13.35
N LEU A 62 -20.45 0.65 12.22
CA LEU A 62 -19.04 0.37 11.93
C LEU A 62 -18.19 1.64 11.97
N LEU A 63 -18.70 2.74 11.37
CA LEU A 63 -17.99 4.02 11.33
C LEU A 63 -17.72 4.62 12.72
N ALA A 64 -18.44 4.15 13.75
CA ALA A 64 -18.23 4.53 15.14
C ALA A 64 -17.24 3.61 15.89
N ILE A 65 -16.80 2.51 15.28
CA ILE A 65 -15.80 1.60 15.88
C ILE A 65 -14.41 2.21 15.66
N PRO A 66 -13.63 2.46 16.72
CA PRO A 66 -12.27 2.97 16.57
C PRO A 66 -11.37 1.89 15.97
N GLU A 67 -10.37 2.30 15.19
CA GLU A 67 -9.27 1.42 14.78
C GLU A 67 -8.62 0.76 16.01
N ARG A 68 -7.96 -0.39 15.79
CA ARG A 68 -7.39 -1.29 16.81
C ARG A 68 -8.41 -2.03 17.68
N SER A 69 -9.71 -1.79 17.47
CA SER A 69 -10.78 -2.62 18.06
C SER A 69 -10.66 -4.08 17.63
N SER A 70 -11.17 -5.01 18.44
CA SER A 70 -11.09 -6.43 18.10
C SER A 70 -11.97 -6.78 16.90
N LYS A 71 -11.52 -7.74 16.09
CA LYS A 71 -12.33 -8.32 15.00
C LYS A 71 -13.66 -8.83 15.51
N VAL A 72 -13.70 -9.42 16.70
CA VAL A 72 -14.94 -9.91 17.33
C VAL A 72 -15.97 -8.78 17.48
N GLN A 73 -15.55 -7.59 17.91
CA GLN A 73 -16.44 -6.44 18.04
C GLN A 73 -17.00 -5.99 16.68
N VAL A 74 -16.17 -5.95 15.64
CA VAL A 74 -16.62 -5.65 14.27
C VAL A 74 -17.64 -6.70 13.80
N ARG A 75 -17.39 -7.98 14.07
CA ARG A 75 -18.27 -9.10 13.70
C ARG A 75 -19.63 -9.06 14.37
N GLN A 76 -19.75 -8.52 15.59
CA GLN A 76 -21.04 -8.36 16.25
C GLN A 76 -21.97 -7.42 15.48
N ILE A 77 -21.41 -6.46 14.75
CA ILE A 77 -22.18 -5.47 13.96
C ILE A 77 -22.37 -5.97 12.53
N MET A 78 -21.28 -6.40 11.88
CA MET A 78 -21.28 -6.68 10.45
C MET A 78 -21.62 -8.12 10.09
N LYS A 79 -21.53 -9.06 11.04
CA LYS A 79 -21.63 -10.52 10.82
C LYS A 79 -20.51 -11.01 9.87
N GLU A 80 -20.70 -12.18 9.27
CA GLU A 80 -19.77 -12.79 8.31
C GLU A 80 -19.69 -11.99 7.00
N PRO A 81 -18.53 -11.96 6.31
CA PRO A 81 -18.35 -11.20 5.09
C PRO A 81 -18.92 -11.97 3.91
N TYR A 82 -19.04 -11.30 2.78
CA TYR A 82 -19.35 -12.01 1.53
C TYR A 82 -18.18 -12.91 1.14
N CYS A 83 -16.97 -12.34 1.09
CA CYS A 83 -15.78 -13.06 0.71
C CYS A 83 -14.52 -12.52 1.40
N GLN A 84 -13.49 -13.35 1.44
CA GLN A 84 -12.12 -12.92 1.74
C GLN A 84 -11.42 -12.51 0.46
N LEU A 85 -10.73 -11.37 0.51
CA LEU A 85 -9.88 -10.89 -0.57
C LEU A 85 -8.43 -11.28 -0.31
N PRO A 86 -7.57 -11.29 -1.34
CA PRO A 86 -6.13 -11.46 -1.16
C PRO A 86 -5.57 -10.48 -0.14
N GLN A 87 -4.71 -10.99 0.74
CA GLN A 87 -3.98 -10.16 1.71
C GLN A 87 -3.11 -9.12 0.99
N VAL A 88 -2.88 -8.01 1.67
CA VAL A 88 -2.04 -6.90 1.15
C VAL A 88 -1.07 -6.45 2.22
N ASP A 89 0.14 -6.06 1.80
CA ASP A 89 1.06 -5.37 2.68
C ASP A 89 0.64 -3.90 2.78
N VAL A 90 0.21 -3.48 3.97
CA VAL A 90 -0.17 -2.07 4.23
C VAL A 90 1.05 -1.21 4.58
N ARG A 91 2.13 -1.86 5.05
CA ARG A 91 3.45 -1.27 5.31
C ARG A 91 4.49 -2.39 5.37
N SER A 92 5.78 -2.05 5.33
CA SER A 92 6.87 -3.02 5.34
C SER A 92 6.73 -4.04 6.49
N GLY A 93 6.46 -5.29 6.13
CA GLY A 93 6.34 -6.40 7.08
C GLY A 93 5.00 -6.54 7.77
N VAL A 94 3.98 -5.75 7.41
CA VAL A 94 2.64 -5.84 8.00
C VAL A 94 1.62 -6.17 6.92
N SER A 95 1.16 -7.42 6.95
CA SER A 95 0.09 -7.94 6.09
C SER A 95 -1.27 -7.71 6.73
N ALA A 96 -2.20 -7.18 5.95
CA ALA A 96 -3.59 -7.00 6.33
C ALA A 96 -4.48 -8.04 5.62
N ARG A 97 -5.34 -8.69 6.42
CA ARG A 97 -6.45 -9.50 5.93
C ARG A 97 -7.58 -8.59 5.49
N ARG A 98 -8.23 -8.95 4.38
CA ARG A 98 -9.26 -8.11 3.75
C ARG A 98 -10.55 -8.88 3.58
N GLU A 99 -11.65 -8.27 4.00
CA GLU A 99 -12.98 -8.84 3.92
C GLU A 99 -13.91 -7.91 3.15
N ALA A 100 -14.64 -8.46 2.18
CA ALA A 100 -15.56 -7.69 1.35
C ALA A 100 -17.01 -7.84 1.81
N TYR A 101 -17.73 -6.73 1.86
CA TYR A 101 -19.15 -6.64 2.18
C TYR A 101 -19.87 -5.79 1.13
N PRO A 102 -20.65 -6.41 0.23
CA PRO A 102 -21.50 -5.69 -0.71
C PRO A 102 -22.48 -4.78 0.03
N LEU A 103 -22.65 -3.55 -0.42
CA LEU A 103 -23.62 -2.63 0.18
C LEU A 103 -25.04 -2.99 -0.27
N ALA A 104 -25.97 -3.08 0.67
CA ALA A 104 -27.36 -3.40 0.37
C ALA A 104 -28.08 -2.30 -0.44
N PHE A 105 -27.58 -1.07 -0.37
CA PHE A 105 -28.17 0.13 -0.98
C PHE A 105 -27.40 0.63 -2.21
N ASP A 106 -26.30 -0.03 -2.57
CA ASP A 106 -25.52 0.23 -3.77
C ASP A 106 -24.81 -1.05 -4.19
N THR A 107 -25.37 -1.75 -5.18
CA THR A 107 -24.90 -3.09 -5.59
C THR A 107 -23.55 -3.05 -6.31
N GLN A 108 -23.11 -1.87 -6.75
CA GLN A 108 -21.82 -1.67 -7.41
C GLN A 108 -20.71 -1.27 -6.43
N THR A 109 -21.02 -1.10 -5.14
CA THR A 109 -20.03 -0.68 -4.15
C THR A 109 -19.88 -1.75 -3.07
N TRP A 110 -18.62 -2.11 -2.80
CA TRP A 110 -18.25 -3.01 -1.72
C TRP A 110 -17.49 -2.23 -0.66
N LEU A 111 -17.84 -2.45 0.60
CA LEU A 111 -16.98 -2.06 1.71
C LEU A 111 -15.93 -3.15 1.92
N ILE A 112 -14.67 -2.75 1.96
CA ILE A 112 -13.53 -3.62 2.28
C ILE A 112 -13.07 -3.29 3.69
N VAL A 113 -13.14 -4.26 4.60
CA VAL A 113 -12.62 -4.12 5.96
C VAL A 113 -11.23 -4.72 6.04
N LEU A 114 -10.29 -4.00 6.65
CA LEU A 114 -8.91 -4.42 6.85
C LEU A 114 -8.69 -4.87 8.29
N TYR A 115 -7.94 -5.96 8.46
CA TYR A 115 -7.51 -6.45 9.76
C TYR A 115 -6.00 -6.72 9.79
N GLU A 116 -5.31 -6.18 10.78
CA GLU A 116 -3.92 -6.54 11.13
C GLU A 116 -3.98 -7.54 12.29
N GLY A 117 -3.63 -8.81 12.04
CA GLY A 117 -3.94 -9.86 13.02
C GLY A 117 -5.46 -9.87 13.32
N ASP A 118 -5.85 -9.93 14.59
CA ASP A 118 -7.25 -9.89 15.03
C ASP A 118 -7.76 -8.48 15.40
N GLU A 119 -7.05 -7.43 14.96
CA GLU A 119 -7.44 -6.04 15.19
C GLU A 119 -7.96 -5.40 13.91
N TYR A 120 -9.02 -4.61 14.04
CA TYR A 120 -9.58 -3.77 13.00
C TYR A 120 -8.59 -2.65 12.62
N ALA A 121 -8.20 -2.60 11.36
CA ALA A 121 -7.22 -1.65 10.85
C ALA A 121 -7.84 -0.54 9.98
N GLY A 122 -9.16 -0.55 9.81
CA GLY A 122 -9.89 0.43 9.00
C GLY A 122 -10.68 -0.19 7.85
N TYR A 123 -11.12 0.66 6.93
CA TYR A 123 -11.94 0.26 5.79
C TYR A 123 -11.63 1.08 4.54
N ASP A 124 -12.05 0.57 3.39
CA ASP A 124 -12.02 1.25 2.10
C ASP A 124 -13.26 0.89 1.27
N PHE A 125 -13.53 1.63 0.21
CA PHE A 125 -14.61 1.34 -0.74
C PHE A 125 -14.05 0.88 -2.09
N SER A 126 -14.54 -0.25 -2.57
CA SER A 126 -14.29 -0.73 -3.93
C SER A 126 -15.51 -0.48 -4.80
N PHE A 127 -15.36 0.41 -5.76
CA PHE A 127 -16.36 0.67 -6.80
C PHE A 127 -16.17 -0.31 -7.95
N ARG A 128 -17.25 -1.00 -8.33
CA ARG A 128 -17.30 -1.94 -9.44
C ARG A 128 -17.94 -1.19 -10.61
N HIS A 129 -17.24 -1.13 -11.72
CA HIS A 129 -17.69 -0.52 -12.97
C HIS A 129 -17.70 -1.58 -14.07
#